data_AF-A0A1C0VXR0-F1
#
_entry.id   AF-A0A1C0VXR0-F1
#
_cell.length_a   1.000
_cell.length_b   1.000
_cell.length_c   1.000
_cell.angle_alpha   90.00
_cell.angle_beta   90.00
_cell.angle_gamma   90.00
#
_symmetry.space_group_name_H-M   'P 1'
#
loop_
_entity.id
_entity.type
_entity.pdbx_description
1 polymer ?
#
loop_
_entity_poly.entity_id
_entity_poly.type
_entity_poly.pdbx_seq_one_letter_code
_entity_poly.pdbx_strand_id
1 'polypeptide(L)'
;MVNQGLNKLLKGTVASISLLFLASAPAQAGDLAIGSTFSIFLECNNDGMAQILGKTNTINNWQYTSDAKDENTDGFLYDILGMATKETANELIVILSGNTPIGGTGFDRDTNQVGWGDLFFSAGGQSFTESMNSGNLFGIKFAKNESGPKALGVYSGVTAKGVGINNFGHRTLENYMSLVDTSSANFLGDIKAADLVKSETYFDPTTGYNVIGQGTKVNNDGFTLLSLTDSILSDFDQQNFKTPGVETIAFKINKSALQVQKSLKEQAEELAVAWNPAWDTTFAEIAANIKSVDAQISALNKNEITPLEKANTAVRNAYPGHKEALDLKNAKSTLDNTVKDTQKQQTVLNVLQFKLDKWNAMTPNEQANAAPEDVWTRKDALDIDDKKQKIQANQNIIDGINAKYTPAELTNANKAYNALINEIRAEFPEYVERETELKSLYVQRNELKDQKNDLNAEKNNLEAEIRAILANQRKELVLASAAEEKEQEAATGGPRTSKDNGVPKTEAELKKALGEETETVPEPLTMTGLALGASGMIAARRRRANKNA
;
A
#
# COMPACT_ATOMS: atom_id res chain seq x y z
N MET A 1 -69.39 13.54 -9.47
CA MET A 1 -68.44 14.17 -8.52
C MET A 1 -67.83 13.14 -7.56
N VAL A 2 -67.33 12.02 -8.08
CA VAL A 2 -66.57 11.01 -7.34
C VAL A 2 -65.50 10.54 -8.32
N ASN A 3 -64.24 10.96 -8.14
CA ASN A 3 -62.99 10.39 -8.73
C ASN A 3 -61.79 11.36 -8.86
N GLN A 4 -61.64 12.36 -7.97
CA GLN A 4 -60.37 13.11 -7.89
C GLN A 4 -59.59 12.88 -6.58
N GLY A 5 -60.24 12.34 -5.53
CA GLY A 5 -59.57 12.01 -4.26
C GLY A 5 -58.77 10.70 -4.30
N LEU A 6 -59.30 9.67 -4.97
CA LEU A 6 -58.69 8.33 -4.97
C LEU A 6 -57.36 8.26 -5.75
N ASN A 7 -57.21 9.07 -6.81
CA ASN A 7 -55.98 9.16 -7.61
C ASN A 7 -54.85 9.94 -6.93
N LYS A 8 -55.13 10.78 -5.93
CA LYS A 8 -54.09 11.43 -5.10
C LYS A 8 -53.64 10.52 -3.96
N LEU A 9 -54.55 9.70 -3.40
CA LEU A 9 -54.21 8.73 -2.37
C LEU A 9 -53.38 7.57 -2.93
N LEU A 10 -53.74 7.02 -4.10
CA LEU A 10 -52.97 5.92 -4.72
C LEU A 10 -51.57 6.34 -5.20
N LYS A 11 -51.36 7.61 -5.56
CA LYS A 11 -50.03 8.11 -5.98
C LYS A 11 -49.11 8.45 -4.79
N GLY A 12 -49.68 8.75 -3.62
CA GLY A 12 -48.91 8.94 -2.39
C GLY A 12 -48.43 7.62 -1.79
N THR A 13 -49.27 6.58 -1.76
CA THR A 13 -48.96 5.32 -1.06
C THR A 13 -47.95 4.44 -1.81
N VAL A 14 -47.84 4.52 -3.13
CA VAL A 14 -46.87 3.71 -3.92
C VAL A 14 -45.45 4.28 -3.83
N ALA A 15 -45.29 5.59 -3.62
CA ALA A 15 -43.99 6.22 -3.43
C ALA A 15 -43.39 5.90 -2.04
N SER A 16 -44.22 5.91 -0.99
CA SER A 16 -43.78 5.62 0.38
C SER A 16 -43.37 4.15 0.59
N ILE A 17 -44.09 3.20 -0.01
CA ILE A 17 -43.74 1.77 0.12
C ILE A 17 -42.40 1.44 -0.55
N SER A 18 -42.01 2.18 -1.59
CA SER A 18 -40.72 1.97 -2.28
C SER A 18 -39.54 2.59 -1.52
N LEU A 19 -39.77 3.65 -0.72
CA LEU A 19 -38.76 4.27 0.15
C LEU A 19 -38.48 3.42 1.40
N LEU A 20 -39.50 2.78 1.99
CA LEU A 20 -39.34 1.94 3.19
C LEU A 20 -38.50 0.67 2.98
N PHE A 21 -38.36 0.17 1.75
CA PHE A 21 -37.45 -0.96 1.45
C PHE A 21 -35.99 -0.54 1.24
N LEU A 22 -35.69 0.75 1.09
CA LEU A 22 -34.32 1.25 0.91
C LEU A 22 -33.59 1.53 2.24
N ALA A 23 -34.30 1.57 3.37
CA ALA A 23 -33.76 2.13 4.60
C ALA A 23 -33.33 1.11 5.68
N SER A 24 -33.54 -0.20 5.51
CA SER A 24 -33.26 -1.15 6.61
C SER A 24 -32.84 -2.57 6.24
N ALA A 25 -32.77 -2.94 4.96
CA ALA A 25 -31.98 -4.12 4.63
C ALA A 25 -30.50 -3.73 4.76
N PRO A 26 -29.69 -4.34 5.65
CA PRO A 26 -28.24 -4.22 5.50
C PRO A 26 -27.98 -4.67 4.07
N ALA A 27 -27.46 -3.78 3.22
CA ALA A 27 -27.18 -4.10 1.84
C ALA A 27 -26.35 -5.38 1.85
N GLN A 28 -26.97 -6.51 1.48
CA GLN A 28 -26.26 -7.77 1.41
C GLN A 28 -25.12 -7.52 0.44
N ALA A 29 -23.90 -7.61 0.95
CA ALA A 29 -22.76 -7.42 0.09
C ALA A 29 -22.81 -8.55 -0.93
N GLY A 30 -22.97 -8.21 -2.21
CA GLY A 30 -22.96 -9.19 -3.29
C GLY A 30 -21.72 -10.07 -3.18
N ASP A 31 -21.85 -11.33 -3.61
CA ASP A 31 -20.73 -12.26 -3.67
C ASP A 31 -19.59 -11.69 -4.50
N LEU A 32 -18.35 -11.97 -4.07
CA LEU A 32 -17.21 -11.59 -4.88
C LEU A 32 -17.29 -12.36 -6.20
N ALA A 33 -17.04 -11.66 -7.30
CA ALA A 33 -17.18 -12.25 -8.62
C ALA A 33 -16.19 -13.42 -8.80
N ILE A 34 -16.65 -14.52 -9.39
CA ILE A 34 -15.76 -15.60 -9.83
C ILE A 34 -14.70 -15.00 -10.77
N GLY A 35 -13.44 -15.38 -10.55
CA GLY A 35 -12.30 -14.84 -11.27
C GLY A 35 -11.67 -13.61 -10.63
N SER A 36 -12.24 -13.07 -9.54
CA SER A 36 -11.56 -12.08 -8.71
C SER A 36 -10.24 -12.63 -8.18
N THR A 37 -9.23 -11.77 -8.11
CA THR A 37 -7.86 -12.17 -7.78
C THR A 37 -7.39 -11.46 -6.52
N PHE A 38 -6.92 -12.24 -5.56
CA PHE A 38 -6.08 -11.77 -4.46
C PHE A 38 -4.62 -11.98 -4.84
N SER A 39 -3.76 -11.00 -4.55
CA SER A 39 -2.31 -11.12 -4.78
C SER A 39 -1.52 -10.46 -3.68
N ILE A 40 -0.38 -11.07 -3.33
CA ILE A 40 0.52 -10.56 -2.32
C ILE A 40 1.96 -10.93 -2.67
N PHE A 41 2.89 -10.04 -2.32
CA PHE A 41 4.32 -10.29 -2.31
C PHE A 41 4.91 -9.85 -0.98
N LEU A 42 6.07 -10.38 -0.59
CA LEU A 42 6.85 -9.78 0.48
C LEU A 42 7.41 -8.42 0.06
N GLU A 43 7.79 -7.57 1.02
CA GLU A 43 8.32 -6.22 0.76
C GLU A 43 9.61 -6.19 -0.07
N CYS A 44 10.37 -7.28 -0.06
CA CYS A 44 11.54 -7.48 -0.88
C CYS A 44 11.22 -8.03 -2.28
N ASN A 45 9.99 -8.48 -2.58
CA ASN A 45 9.65 -9.28 -3.78
C ASN A 45 10.41 -10.61 -3.87
N ASN A 46 10.86 -11.17 -2.75
CA ASN A 46 11.55 -12.46 -2.74
C ASN A 46 10.62 -13.66 -2.80
N ASP A 47 9.33 -13.43 -2.57
CA ASP A 47 8.29 -14.42 -2.76
C ASP A 47 6.93 -13.73 -2.92
N GLY A 48 5.98 -14.42 -3.52
CA GLY A 48 4.64 -13.91 -3.77
C GLY A 48 3.69 -14.98 -4.25
N MET A 49 2.40 -14.71 -4.10
CA MET A 49 1.37 -15.63 -4.53
C MET A 49 0.10 -14.90 -4.97
N ALA A 50 -0.74 -15.62 -5.71
CA ALA A 50 -2.07 -15.16 -6.06
C ALA A 50 -3.12 -16.26 -5.88
N GLN A 51 -4.32 -15.87 -5.46
CA GLN A 51 -5.50 -16.72 -5.41
C GLN A 51 -6.57 -16.17 -6.36
N ILE A 52 -7.13 -17.03 -7.21
CA ILE A 52 -8.23 -16.69 -8.11
C ILE A 52 -9.51 -17.34 -7.58
N LEU A 53 -10.47 -16.53 -7.15
CA LEU A 53 -11.74 -17.02 -6.61
C LEU A 53 -12.50 -17.86 -7.65
N GLY A 54 -12.99 -19.01 -7.21
CA GLY A 54 -13.71 -20.00 -8.01
C GLY A 54 -12.82 -20.94 -8.83
N LYS A 55 -11.49 -20.79 -8.76
CA LYS A 55 -10.55 -21.67 -9.49
C LYS A 55 -10.25 -22.97 -8.75
N THR A 56 -10.19 -22.94 -7.41
CA THR A 56 -9.90 -24.10 -6.57
C THR A 56 -11.15 -24.66 -5.90
N ASN A 57 -11.08 -25.92 -5.49
CA ASN A 57 -12.20 -26.56 -4.80
C ASN A 57 -12.41 -25.93 -3.42
N THR A 58 -13.68 -25.75 -3.07
CA THR A 58 -14.09 -25.26 -1.75
C THR A 58 -14.21 -26.41 -0.76
N ILE A 59 -13.54 -26.30 0.39
CA ILE A 59 -13.61 -27.26 1.51
C ILE A 59 -14.13 -26.50 2.73
N ASN A 60 -15.27 -26.90 3.30
CA ASN A 60 -15.90 -26.18 4.43
C ASN A 60 -16.08 -24.66 4.17
N ASN A 61 -16.46 -24.29 2.94
CA ASN A 61 -16.56 -22.89 2.47
C ASN A 61 -15.24 -22.11 2.38
N TRP A 62 -14.09 -22.76 2.59
CA TRP A 62 -12.78 -22.21 2.35
C TRP A 62 -12.27 -22.55 0.95
N GLN A 63 -11.78 -21.55 0.24
CA GLN A 63 -10.99 -21.71 -0.98
C GLN A 63 -9.52 -21.62 -0.61
N TYR A 64 -8.73 -22.61 -1.03
CA TYR A 64 -7.30 -22.69 -0.73
C TYR A 64 -6.48 -22.52 -1.99
N THR A 65 -5.34 -21.86 -1.88
CA THR A 65 -4.25 -21.98 -2.84
C THR A 65 -2.93 -22.13 -2.09
N SER A 66 -1.98 -22.84 -2.69
CA SER A 66 -0.69 -23.20 -2.11
C SER A 66 0.41 -22.72 -3.03
N ASP A 67 1.44 -22.13 -2.48
CA ASP A 67 2.67 -21.85 -3.21
C ASP A 67 3.56 -23.09 -3.27
N ALA A 68 4.50 -23.13 -4.21
CA ALA A 68 5.54 -24.13 -4.16
C ALA A 68 6.54 -23.78 -3.06
N LYS A 69 7.18 -24.82 -2.55
CA LYS A 69 8.11 -24.68 -1.44
C LYS A 69 9.51 -24.42 -1.99
N ASP A 70 10.29 -23.64 -1.26
CA ASP A 70 11.72 -23.40 -1.54
C ASP A 70 11.93 -22.67 -2.89
N GLU A 71 10.92 -21.92 -3.36
CA GLU A 71 10.98 -21.09 -4.58
C GLU A 71 11.20 -19.60 -4.31
N ASN A 72 11.47 -19.23 -3.06
CA ASN A 72 11.84 -17.88 -2.65
C ASN A 72 13.30 -17.53 -2.99
N THR A 73 13.64 -16.25 -2.82
CA THR A 73 15.03 -15.80 -2.62
C THR A 73 15.30 -15.46 -1.14
N ASP A 74 16.54 -15.66 -0.70
CA ASP A 74 17.03 -15.39 0.67
C ASP A 74 16.61 -16.38 1.78
N GLY A 75 16.05 -17.53 1.40
CA GLY A 75 15.91 -18.72 2.23
C GLY A 75 14.52 -18.91 2.84
N PHE A 76 14.30 -20.10 3.42
CA PHE A 76 12.98 -20.60 3.86
C PHE A 76 12.16 -19.64 4.73
N LEU A 77 12.81 -18.69 5.41
CA LEU A 77 12.16 -17.69 6.26
C LEU A 77 11.20 -16.78 5.47
N TYR A 78 11.49 -16.57 4.19
CA TYR A 78 10.74 -15.68 3.29
C TYR A 78 9.78 -16.44 2.37
N ASP A 79 9.48 -17.71 2.66
CA ASP A 79 8.43 -18.45 1.95
C ASP A 79 7.04 -17.96 2.37
N ILE A 80 6.23 -17.59 1.37
CA ILE A 80 4.78 -17.61 1.42
C ILE A 80 4.36 -19.00 0.95
N LEU A 81 3.46 -19.66 1.69
CA LEU A 81 3.15 -21.08 1.45
C LEU A 81 1.69 -21.32 1.15
N GLY A 82 0.80 -20.38 1.50
CA GLY A 82 -0.60 -20.52 1.17
C GLY A 82 -1.46 -19.33 1.52
N MET A 83 -2.60 -19.27 0.85
CA MET A 83 -3.66 -18.31 1.08
C MET A 83 -4.99 -19.05 1.08
N ALA A 84 -5.81 -18.80 2.09
CA ALA A 84 -7.17 -19.29 2.15
C ALA A 84 -8.15 -18.13 2.34
N THR A 85 -9.29 -18.22 1.64
CA THR A 85 -10.36 -17.23 1.76
C THR A 85 -11.69 -17.92 2.04
N LYS A 86 -12.52 -17.28 2.86
CA LYS A 86 -13.89 -17.71 3.15
C LYS A 86 -14.81 -16.51 3.12
N GLU A 87 -15.87 -16.63 2.33
CA GLU A 87 -16.94 -15.63 2.29
C GLU A 87 -18.08 -16.06 3.21
N THR A 88 -18.61 -15.09 3.95
CA THR A 88 -19.93 -15.18 4.57
C THR A 88 -20.90 -14.24 3.84
N ALA A 89 -22.11 -14.06 4.38
CA ALA A 89 -23.05 -13.10 3.83
C ALA A 89 -22.50 -11.66 3.83
N ASN A 90 -21.66 -11.30 4.81
CA ASN A 90 -21.22 -9.91 5.00
C ASN A 90 -19.70 -9.76 5.10
N GLU A 91 -18.97 -10.82 5.40
CA GLU A 91 -17.54 -10.78 5.73
C GLU A 91 -16.74 -11.60 4.73
N LEU A 92 -15.51 -11.14 4.47
CA LEU A 92 -14.46 -11.94 3.87
C LEU A 92 -13.42 -12.21 4.96
N ILE A 93 -13.06 -13.47 5.13
CA ILE A 93 -11.98 -13.91 6.00
C ILE A 93 -10.83 -14.34 5.10
N VAL A 94 -9.62 -13.87 5.42
CA VAL A 94 -8.39 -14.22 4.70
C VAL A 94 -7.40 -14.80 5.70
N ILE A 95 -6.74 -15.89 5.29
CA ILE A 95 -5.64 -16.51 6.00
C ILE A 95 -4.44 -16.56 5.07
N LEU A 96 -3.30 -16.13 5.56
CA LEU A 96 -2.00 -16.24 4.92
C LEU A 96 -1.15 -17.19 5.76
N SER A 97 -0.47 -18.14 5.12
CA SER A 97 0.48 -19.02 5.77
C SER A 97 1.84 -18.85 5.11
N GLY A 98 2.88 -18.74 5.93
CA GLY A 98 4.25 -18.57 5.48
C GLY A 98 5.22 -18.74 6.64
N ASN A 99 6.48 -18.38 6.44
CA ASN A 99 7.49 -18.47 7.50
C ASN A 99 7.91 -17.10 8.04
N THR A 100 7.48 -16.01 7.40
CA THR A 100 7.78 -14.63 7.83
C THR A 100 6.80 -14.18 8.92
N PRO A 101 7.27 -13.77 10.11
CA PRO A 101 6.40 -13.24 11.16
C PRO A 101 5.66 -11.98 10.70
N ILE A 102 4.47 -11.70 11.25
CA ILE A 102 3.67 -10.52 10.87
C ILE A 102 4.40 -9.18 11.11
N GLY A 103 5.33 -9.15 12.08
CA GLY A 103 6.18 -7.99 12.36
C GLY A 103 7.35 -7.83 11.38
N GLY A 104 7.49 -8.73 10.41
CA GLY A 104 8.66 -8.88 9.57
C GLY A 104 9.82 -9.52 10.32
N THR A 105 10.86 -9.85 9.55
CA THR A 105 12.11 -10.40 10.06
C THR A 105 13.25 -9.97 9.15
N GLY A 106 14.48 -9.97 9.64
CA GLY A 106 15.61 -9.56 8.84
C GLY A 106 16.90 -9.71 9.62
N PHE A 107 17.89 -10.30 8.98
CA PHE A 107 19.13 -10.70 9.64
C PHE A 107 20.05 -9.55 10.03
N ASP A 108 19.81 -8.33 9.54
CA ASP A 108 20.90 -7.35 9.52
C ASP A 108 20.63 -5.91 9.93
N ARG A 109 19.39 -5.45 10.10
CA ARG A 109 19.15 -4.02 10.43
C ARG A 109 17.88 -3.80 11.23
N ASP A 110 18.02 -3.22 12.43
CA ASP A 110 16.93 -2.79 13.31
C ASP A 110 15.89 -1.86 12.64
N THR A 111 16.21 -1.30 11.46
CA THR A 111 15.35 -0.40 10.69
C THR A 111 14.84 -0.96 9.35
N ASN A 112 15.37 -2.10 8.87
CA ASN A 112 15.04 -2.68 7.55
C ASN A 112 14.69 -4.16 7.71
N GLN A 113 13.58 -4.42 8.39
CA GLN A 113 12.98 -5.75 8.46
C GLN A 113 12.29 -6.02 7.12
N VAL A 114 12.48 -7.23 6.57
CA VAL A 114 11.67 -7.69 5.44
C VAL A 114 10.34 -8.15 6.01
N GLY A 115 9.29 -7.41 5.72
CA GLY A 115 7.93 -7.73 6.11
C GLY A 115 7.08 -8.27 4.98
N TRP A 116 5.81 -8.45 5.33
CA TRP A 116 4.75 -8.70 4.37
C TRP A 116 4.45 -7.42 3.59
N GLY A 117 4.26 -7.55 2.27
CA GLY A 117 3.63 -6.51 1.49
C GLY A 117 2.16 -6.31 1.88
N ASP A 118 1.45 -5.53 1.08
CA ASP A 118 0.00 -5.43 1.21
C ASP A 118 -0.70 -6.50 0.36
N LEU A 119 -1.86 -6.98 0.82
CA LEU A 119 -2.70 -7.87 0.03
C LEU A 119 -3.55 -7.04 -0.93
N PHE A 120 -3.42 -7.26 -2.23
CA PHE A 120 -4.21 -6.59 -3.24
C PHE A 120 -5.41 -7.44 -3.67
N PHE A 121 -6.49 -6.76 -4.03
CA PHE A 121 -7.68 -7.38 -4.59
C PHE A 121 -8.13 -6.64 -5.85
N SER A 122 -8.38 -7.41 -6.91
CA SER A 122 -8.99 -6.91 -8.15
C SER A 122 -10.24 -7.71 -8.48
N ALA A 123 -11.26 -7.01 -8.99
CA ALA A 123 -12.41 -7.67 -9.59
C ALA A 123 -11.97 -8.58 -10.77
N GLY A 124 -12.69 -9.67 -11.00
CA GLY A 124 -12.34 -10.62 -12.05
C GLY A 124 -12.35 -10.01 -13.45
N GLY A 125 -11.50 -10.55 -14.33
CA GLY A 125 -11.44 -10.15 -15.75
C GLY A 125 -10.57 -8.93 -16.05
N GLN A 126 -9.81 -8.43 -15.08
CA GLN A 126 -8.81 -7.37 -15.26
C GLN A 126 -7.43 -7.83 -14.79
N SER A 127 -6.38 -7.38 -15.47
CA SER A 127 -5.02 -7.46 -14.94
C SER A 127 -4.83 -6.50 -13.76
N PHE A 128 -3.78 -6.74 -12.97
CA PHE A 128 -3.40 -5.89 -11.84
C PHE A 128 -3.22 -4.43 -12.26
N THR A 129 -2.50 -4.21 -13.37
CA THR A 129 -2.22 -2.86 -13.91
C THR A 129 -3.48 -2.19 -14.46
N GLU A 130 -4.38 -2.93 -15.11
CA GLU A 130 -5.66 -2.39 -15.56
C GLU A 130 -6.52 -1.94 -14.38
N SER A 131 -6.67 -2.80 -13.35
CA SER A 131 -7.42 -2.44 -12.14
C SER A 131 -6.80 -1.23 -11.42
N MET A 132 -5.48 -1.15 -11.35
CA MET A 132 -4.78 0.00 -10.77
C MET A 132 -5.08 1.28 -11.57
N ASN A 133 -4.94 1.23 -12.90
CA ASN A 133 -5.14 2.38 -13.78
C ASN A 133 -6.61 2.85 -13.83
N SER A 134 -7.56 1.92 -13.66
CA SER A 134 -8.98 2.23 -13.61
C SER A 134 -9.48 2.61 -12.20
N GLY A 135 -8.60 2.59 -11.19
CA GLY A 135 -8.96 2.87 -9.80
C GLY A 135 -9.79 1.77 -9.11
N ASN A 136 -9.86 0.58 -9.71
CA ASN A 136 -10.60 -0.58 -9.21
C ASN A 136 -9.73 -1.56 -8.41
N LEU A 137 -8.45 -1.26 -8.23
CA LEU A 137 -7.58 -2.02 -7.35
C LEU A 137 -7.86 -1.64 -5.89
N PHE A 138 -8.04 -2.66 -5.06
CA PHE A 138 -8.10 -2.53 -3.61
C PHE A 138 -6.80 -3.04 -3.00
N GLY A 139 -6.46 -2.51 -1.83
CA GLY A 139 -5.32 -2.93 -1.04
C GLY A 139 -5.71 -3.09 0.41
N ILE A 140 -5.21 -4.14 1.04
CA ILE A 140 -5.47 -4.46 2.44
C ILE A 140 -4.13 -4.39 3.16
N LYS A 141 -3.99 -3.34 3.97
CA LYS A 141 -2.83 -3.16 4.83
C LYS A 141 -3.07 -3.86 6.16
N PHE A 142 -2.39 -4.98 6.38
CA PHE A 142 -2.57 -5.82 7.57
C PHE A 142 -1.30 -5.93 8.43
N ALA A 143 -0.15 -5.52 7.91
CA ALA A 143 1.14 -5.56 8.59
C ALA A 143 1.85 -4.19 8.52
N LYS A 144 2.92 -4.05 9.31
CA LYS A 144 3.85 -2.92 9.22
C LYS A 144 4.75 -3.14 7.99
N ASN A 145 4.82 -2.14 7.13
CA ASN A 145 5.57 -2.14 5.87
C ASN A 145 5.76 -0.69 5.36
N GLU A 146 6.49 -0.47 4.25
CA GLU A 146 6.73 0.86 3.66
C GLU A 146 5.57 1.44 2.83
N SER A 147 4.35 0.97 3.04
CA SER A 147 3.16 1.55 2.40
C SER A 147 3.03 3.05 2.68
N GLY A 148 2.44 3.75 1.71
CA GLY A 148 2.05 5.15 1.88
C GLY A 148 1.09 5.31 3.05
N PRO A 149 -0.04 4.57 3.06
CA PRO A 149 -0.92 4.54 4.22
C PRO A 149 -0.24 3.96 5.48
N LYS A 150 -0.59 4.53 6.64
CA LYS A 150 -0.02 4.11 7.94
C LYS A 150 -0.96 3.25 8.78
N ALA A 151 -2.26 3.47 8.69
CA ALA A 151 -3.25 2.68 9.42
C ALA A 151 -3.45 1.30 8.76
N LEU A 152 -3.78 0.28 9.56
CA LEU A 152 -4.29 -0.97 9.03
C LEU A 152 -5.70 -0.78 8.47
N GLY A 153 -6.09 -1.59 7.49
CA GLY A 153 -7.43 -1.56 6.90
C GLY A 153 -7.49 -1.79 5.40
N VAL A 154 -8.68 -1.62 4.85
CA VAL A 154 -8.97 -1.72 3.41
C VAL A 154 -8.85 -0.34 2.77
N TYR A 155 -8.23 -0.31 1.60
CA TYR A 155 -8.02 0.88 0.79
C TYR A 155 -8.58 0.67 -0.60
N SER A 156 -9.29 1.67 -1.12
CA SER A 156 -9.83 1.71 -2.48
C SER A 156 -9.06 2.70 -3.36
N GLY A 157 -9.14 2.54 -4.69
CA GLY A 157 -8.44 3.44 -5.61
C GLY A 157 -6.93 3.33 -5.46
N VAL A 158 -6.44 2.11 -5.21
CA VAL A 158 -5.05 1.89 -4.85
C VAL A 158 -4.15 2.07 -6.07
N THR A 159 -3.09 2.86 -5.88
CA THR A 159 -1.88 2.78 -6.69
C THR A 159 -0.87 1.95 -5.93
N ALA A 160 -0.34 0.90 -6.55
CA ALA A 160 0.71 0.10 -5.95
C ALA A 160 2.09 0.71 -6.24
N LYS A 161 3.06 0.40 -5.40
CA LYS A 161 4.48 0.71 -5.63
C LYS A 161 5.33 -0.50 -5.26
N GLY A 162 6.50 -0.60 -5.87
CA GLY A 162 7.50 -1.58 -5.49
C GLY A 162 8.48 -0.98 -4.49
N VAL A 163 8.72 -1.68 -3.38
CA VAL A 163 9.78 -1.35 -2.42
C VAL A 163 10.89 -2.40 -2.36
N GLY A 164 10.81 -3.43 -3.22
CA GLY A 164 11.76 -4.56 -3.24
C GLY A 164 13.23 -4.16 -3.18
N ILE A 165 13.66 -3.22 -4.04
CA ILE A 165 15.06 -2.76 -4.07
C ILE A 165 15.50 -2.03 -2.79
N ASN A 166 14.58 -1.40 -2.07
CA ASN A 166 14.88 -0.74 -0.80
C ASN A 166 15.04 -1.77 0.33
N ASN A 167 14.45 -2.94 0.14
CA ASN A 167 14.45 -4.07 1.05
C ASN A 167 15.32 -5.23 0.56
N PHE A 168 16.35 -4.91 -0.23
CA PHE A 168 17.37 -5.84 -0.72
C PHE A 168 16.91 -6.99 -1.61
N GLY A 169 15.64 -7.00 -2.02
CA GLY A 169 15.17 -7.96 -2.98
C GLY A 169 15.05 -7.38 -4.38
N HIS A 170 14.02 -7.79 -5.09
CA HIS A 170 13.92 -7.64 -6.53
C HIS A 170 13.19 -6.37 -6.93
N ARG A 171 13.76 -5.68 -7.92
CA ARG A 171 13.12 -4.49 -8.52
C ARG A 171 11.85 -4.85 -9.27
N THR A 172 11.84 -6.01 -9.92
CA THR A 172 10.78 -6.48 -10.81
C THR A 172 10.50 -7.96 -10.57
N LEU A 173 9.30 -8.40 -10.91
CA LEU A 173 8.90 -9.81 -10.90
C LEU A 173 9.77 -10.63 -11.85
N GLU A 174 10.13 -10.10 -13.02
CA GLU A 174 11.09 -10.72 -13.94
C GLU A 174 12.46 -10.96 -13.29
N ASN A 175 12.96 -9.99 -12.50
CA ASN A 175 14.22 -10.16 -11.79
C ASN A 175 14.15 -11.27 -10.75
N TYR A 176 13.05 -11.36 -10.00
CA TYR A 176 12.79 -12.47 -9.09
C TYR A 176 12.73 -13.82 -9.84
N MET A 177 11.87 -13.92 -10.85
CA MET A 177 11.66 -15.13 -11.66
C MET A 177 12.94 -15.65 -12.34
N SER A 178 13.91 -14.77 -12.62
CA SER A 178 15.19 -15.18 -13.21
C SER A 178 16.11 -15.95 -12.25
N LEU A 179 15.80 -15.95 -10.96
CA LEU A 179 16.64 -16.50 -9.89
C LEU A 179 16.04 -17.72 -9.19
N VAL A 180 14.81 -18.08 -9.51
CA VAL A 180 14.04 -19.12 -8.82
C VAL A 180 13.49 -20.16 -9.80
N ASP A 181 13.07 -21.32 -9.27
CA ASP A 181 12.48 -22.37 -10.10
C ASP A 181 11.01 -22.06 -10.44
N THR A 182 10.81 -21.50 -11.62
CA THR A 182 9.47 -21.17 -12.14
C THR A 182 8.72 -22.35 -12.76
N SER A 183 9.29 -23.57 -12.72
CA SER A 183 8.67 -24.75 -13.34
C SER A 183 7.53 -25.37 -12.51
N SER A 184 7.43 -24.98 -11.24
CA SER A 184 6.36 -25.39 -10.33
C SER A 184 4.98 -25.04 -10.89
N ALA A 185 4.06 -26.01 -10.81
CA ALA A 185 2.69 -25.82 -11.29
C ALA A 185 1.89 -24.78 -10.48
N ASN A 186 2.41 -24.38 -9.32
CA ASN A 186 1.84 -23.46 -8.36
C ASN A 186 2.85 -22.37 -7.92
N PHE A 187 3.71 -21.94 -8.84
CA PHE A 187 4.81 -20.97 -8.60
C PHE A 187 4.40 -19.61 -7.99
N LEU A 188 3.17 -19.15 -8.24
CA LEU A 188 2.56 -17.99 -7.56
C LEU A 188 1.14 -18.36 -7.13
N GLY A 189 0.99 -19.51 -6.46
CA GLY A 189 -0.30 -20.13 -6.14
C GLY A 189 -1.10 -20.50 -7.39
N ASP A 190 -2.20 -19.80 -7.64
CA ASP A 190 -3.10 -20.09 -8.75
C ASP A 190 -2.59 -19.59 -10.10
N ILE A 191 -1.63 -18.65 -10.11
CA ILE A 191 -1.05 -18.11 -11.35
C ILE A 191 0.23 -18.86 -11.67
N LYS A 192 0.32 -19.42 -12.88
CA LYS A 192 1.49 -20.17 -13.33
C LYS A 192 2.50 -19.25 -14.01
N ALA A 193 3.78 -19.57 -13.94
CA ALA A 193 4.82 -18.83 -14.65
C ALA A 193 4.57 -18.73 -16.18
N ALA A 194 4.05 -19.79 -16.79
CA ALA A 194 3.67 -19.79 -18.21
C ALA A 194 2.51 -18.80 -18.54
N ASP A 195 1.74 -18.40 -17.54
CA ASP A 195 0.68 -17.40 -17.63
C ASP A 195 1.18 -15.99 -17.27
N LEU A 196 2.50 -15.79 -17.10
CA LEU A 196 3.17 -14.49 -16.89
C LEU A 196 3.97 -14.00 -18.11
N VAL A 197 4.21 -14.88 -19.10
CA VAL A 197 4.96 -14.56 -20.34
C VAL A 197 4.06 -14.19 -21.53
N LYS A 198 2.74 -14.07 -21.32
CA LYS A 198 1.77 -13.70 -22.35
C LYS A 198 1.51 -12.18 -22.30
N SER A 199 0.88 -11.59 -23.31
CA SER A 199 0.52 -10.16 -23.28
C SER A 199 -0.73 -9.84 -22.44
N GLU A 200 -1.38 -10.85 -21.86
CA GLU A 200 -2.65 -10.77 -21.12
C GLU A 200 -2.51 -11.33 -19.69
N THR A 201 -1.36 -11.12 -19.08
CA THR A 201 -1.00 -11.69 -17.79
C THR A 201 -1.58 -10.82 -16.68
N TYR A 202 -1.94 -11.42 -15.55
CA TYR A 202 -2.44 -10.63 -14.42
C TYR A 202 -1.38 -9.66 -13.89
N PHE A 203 -0.13 -10.12 -13.76
CA PHE A 203 1.01 -9.29 -13.36
C PHE A 203 1.80 -8.80 -14.58
N ASP A 204 2.30 -7.57 -14.51
CA ASP A 204 3.34 -7.07 -15.42
C ASP A 204 4.73 -7.49 -14.89
N PRO A 205 5.45 -8.39 -15.58
CA PRO A 205 6.74 -8.91 -15.10
C PRO A 205 7.82 -7.82 -15.00
N THR A 206 7.67 -6.69 -15.71
CA THR A 206 8.62 -5.58 -15.67
C THR A 206 8.46 -4.68 -14.44
N THR A 207 7.49 -4.99 -13.58
CA THR A 207 7.19 -4.27 -12.33
C THR A 207 7.34 -5.19 -11.13
N GLY A 208 7.43 -4.63 -9.92
CA GLY A 208 7.56 -5.37 -8.67
C GLY A 208 6.67 -4.78 -7.59
N TYR A 209 5.37 -4.65 -7.88
CA TYR A 209 4.39 -4.05 -6.99
C TYR A 209 4.09 -4.94 -5.80
N ASN A 210 4.34 -4.43 -4.59
CA ASN A 210 4.16 -5.22 -3.36
C ASN A 210 3.56 -4.43 -2.19
N VAL A 211 3.51 -3.10 -2.26
CA VAL A 211 2.89 -2.28 -1.21
C VAL A 211 2.02 -1.19 -1.80
N ILE A 212 1.04 -0.72 -1.02
CA ILE A 212 0.18 0.40 -1.39
C ILE A 212 1.05 1.66 -1.45
N GLY A 213 1.13 2.26 -2.64
CA GLY A 213 1.71 3.58 -2.84
C GLY A 213 0.79 4.67 -2.31
N GLN A 214 -0.43 4.70 -2.82
CA GLN A 214 -1.50 5.62 -2.37
C GLN A 214 -2.85 4.91 -2.45
N GLY A 215 -3.82 5.37 -1.66
CA GLY A 215 -5.19 4.89 -1.70
C GLY A 215 -6.03 5.58 -0.62
N THR A 216 -7.34 5.50 -0.75
CA THR A 216 -8.27 6.06 0.25
C THR A 216 -8.76 4.94 1.16
N LYS A 217 -8.59 5.10 2.47
CA LYS A 217 -9.09 4.11 3.43
C LYS A 217 -10.62 4.03 3.32
N VAL A 218 -11.14 2.81 3.24
CA VAL A 218 -12.58 2.56 3.18
C VAL A 218 -13.15 2.71 4.60
N ASN A 219 -14.18 3.54 4.74
CA ASN A 219 -14.87 3.70 6.02
C ASN A 219 -15.66 2.43 6.36
N ASN A 220 -15.70 2.06 7.63
CA ASN A 220 -16.37 0.85 8.12
C ASN A 220 -15.92 -0.42 7.37
N ASP A 221 -14.62 -0.52 7.08
CA ASP A 221 -14.02 -1.65 6.37
C ASP A 221 -14.12 -2.98 7.14
N GLY A 222 -14.45 -2.95 8.43
CA GLY A 222 -14.56 -4.13 9.28
C GLY A 222 -13.23 -4.83 9.55
N PHE A 223 -12.09 -4.19 9.22
CA PHE A 223 -10.78 -4.82 9.33
C PHE A 223 -10.48 -5.22 10.77
N THR A 224 -10.25 -6.52 10.99
CA THR A 224 -9.91 -7.08 12.30
C THR A 224 -8.89 -8.22 12.12
N LEU A 225 -7.76 -8.15 12.82
CA LEU A 225 -6.84 -9.29 12.97
C LEU A 225 -7.51 -10.36 13.85
N LEU A 226 -7.39 -11.62 13.46
CA LEU A 226 -7.99 -12.76 14.14
C LEU A 226 -6.90 -13.61 14.82
N SER A 227 -7.26 -14.19 15.97
CA SER A 227 -6.51 -15.28 16.58
C SER A 227 -6.93 -16.60 15.93
N LEU A 228 -6.00 -17.56 15.78
CA LEU A 228 -6.33 -18.92 15.31
C LEU A 228 -7.33 -19.65 16.23
N THR A 229 -7.52 -19.17 17.46
CA THR A 229 -8.52 -19.68 18.40
C THR A 229 -9.91 -19.07 18.22
N ASP A 230 -10.09 -18.10 17.32
CA ASP A 230 -11.39 -17.49 17.07
C ASP A 230 -12.34 -18.52 16.46
N SER A 231 -13.57 -18.57 16.98
CA SER A 231 -14.58 -19.57 16.57
C SER A 231 -14.94 -19.51 15.09
N ILE A 232 -14.77 -18.35 14.45
CA ILE A 232 -14.98 -18.16 13.00
C ILE A 232 -13.99 -18.98 12.15
N LEU A 233 -12.87 -19.39 12.74
CA LEU A 233 -11.82 -20.22 12.13
C LEU A 233 -11.92 -21.70 12.54
N SER A 234 -12.97 -22.11 13.26
CA SER A 234 -13.09 -23.47 13.81
C SER A 234 -13.13 -24.60 12.76
N ASP A 235 -13.45 -24.27 11.51
CA ASP A 235 -13.48 -25.21 10.37
C ASP A 235 -12.32 -25.00 9.38
N PHE A 236 -11.40 -24.08 9.68
CA PHE A 236 -10.17 -23.91 8.92
C PHE A 236 -9.19 -25.05 9.25
N ASP A 237 -8.71 -25.72 8.21
CA ASP A 237 -7.67 -26.73 8.32
C ASP A 237 -6.43 -26.33 7.51
N GLN A 238 -5.33 -26.06 8.23
CA GLN A 238 -4.05 -25.64 7.65
C GLN A 238 -3.39 -26.75 6.80
N GLN A 239 -3.77 -28.02 7.00
CA GLN A 239 -3.24 -29.15 6.22
C GLN A 239 -3.62 -29.06 4.73
N ASN A 240 -4.65 -28.29 4.39
CA ASN A 240 -5.05 -28.07 3.01
C ASN A 240 -4.04 -27.23 2.20
N PHE A 241 -3.08 -26.55 2.84
CA PHE A 241 -1.99 -25.86 2.15
C PHE A 241 -0.91 -26.79 1.58
N LYS A 242 -0.99 -28.12 1.79
CA LYS A 242 0.04 -29.13 1.46
C LYS A 242 1.35 -28.96 2.25
N THR A 243 1.87 -27.74 2.33
CA THR A 243 3.05 -27.35 3.10
C THR A 243 2.69 -26.15 3.97
N PRO A 244 2.11 -26.34 5.15
CA PRO A 244 1.81 -25.22 6.04
C PRO A 244 3.07 -24.51 6.52
N GLY A 245 3.05 -23.17 6.54
CA GLY A 245 4.10 -22.38 7.16
C GLY A 245 4.04 -22.36 8.67
N VAL A 246 5.13 -21.94 9.31
CA VAL A 246 5.21 -21.82 10.78
C VAL A 246 4.48 -20.59 11.32
N GLU A 247 4.24 -19.61 10.46
CA GLU A 247 3.45 -18.40 10.74
C GLU A 247 2.11 -18.49 10.01
N THR A 248 1.03 -18.11 10.70
CA THR A 248 -0.30 -17.99 10.11
C THR A 248 -0.94 -16.69 10.54
N ILE A 249 -1.30 -15.87 9.56
CA ILE A 249 -1.91 -14.56 9.75
C ILE A 249 -3.36 -14.65 9.29
N ALA A 250 -4.30 -14.34 10.17
CA ALA A 250 -5.70 -14.33 9.85
C ALA A 250 -6.28 -12.93 10.08
N PHE A 251 -7.14 -12.48 9.17
CA PHE A 251 -7.93 -11.27 9.35
C PHE A 251 -9.27 -11.38 8.64
N LYS A 252 -10.19 -10.51 9.01
CA LYS A 252 -11.47 -10.35 8.32
C LYS A 252 -11.73 -8.90 7.95
N ILE A 253 -12.58 -8.72 6.95
CA ILE A 253 -13.08 -7.43 6.47
C ILE A 253 -14.56 -7.56 6.09
N ASN A 254 -15.27 -6.44 5.98
CA ASN A 254 -16.59 -6.39 5.39
C ASN A 254 -16.48 -6.56 3.86
N LYS A 255 -17.28 -7.44 3.25
CA LYS A 255 -17.33 -7.63 1.78
C LYS A 255 -17.69 -6.34 1.04
N SER A 256 -18.52 -5.50 1.65
CA SER A 256 -18.86 -4.17 1.11
C SER A 256 -17.63 -3.25 0.96
N ALA A 257 -16.53 -3.52 1.67
CA ALA A 257 -15.29 -2.77 1.54
C ALA A 257 -14.51 -3.07 0.25
N LEU A 258 -14.80 -4.20 -0.42
CA LEU A 258 -14.21 -4.60 -1.70
C LEU A 258 -15.12 -4.32 -2.91
N GLN A 259 -16.26 -3.66 -2.70
CA GLN A 259 -17.10 -3.23 -3.80
C GLN A 259 -16.51 -1.97 -4.41
N VAL A 260 -16.47 -1.91 -5.75
CA VAL A 260 -16.10 -0.70 -6.49
C VAL A 260 -16.87 0.46 -5.88
N GLN A 261 -16.14 1.40 -5.28
CA GLN A 261 -16.76 2.60 -4.75
C GLN A 261 -17.45 3.25 -5.94
N LYS A 262 -18.79 3.26 -5.91
CA LYS A 262 -19.61 4.05 -6.82
C LYS A 262 -18.97 5.43 -6.91
N SER A 263 -18.84 5.96 -8.12
CA SER A 263 -18.41 7.35 -8.31
C SER A 263 -19.26 8.27 -7.44
N LEU A 264 -18.72 9.44 -7.06
CA LEU A 264 -19.49 10.41 -6.27
C LEU A 264 -20.81 10.77 -6.94
N LYS A 265 -20.86 10.73 -8.27
CA LYS A 265 -22.06 10.93 -9.07
C LYS A 265 -23.06 9.78 -8.93
N GLU A 266 -22.63 8.53 -9.07
CA GLU A 266 -23.50 7.37 -8.85
C GLU A 266 -24.00 7.31 -7.39
N GLN A 267 -23.18 7.70 -6.42
CA GLN A 267 -23.60 7.84 -5.02
C GLN A 267 -24.63 8.96 -4.85
N ALA A 268 -24.48 10.09 -5.55
CA ALA A 268 -25.46 11.17 -5.55
C ALA A 268 -26.79 10.70 -6.15
N GLU A 269 -26.75 10.01 -7.28
CA GLU A 269 -27.93 9.45 -7.95
C GLU A 269 -28.68 8.45 -7.06
N GLU A 270 -27.97 7.54 -6.38
CA GLU A 270 -28.58 6.58 -5.43
C GLU A 270 -29.25 7.28 -4.24
N LEU A 271 -28.67 8.37 -3.76
CA LEU A 271 -29.21 9.16 -2.66
C LEU A 271 -30.22 10.23 -3.10
N ALA A 272 -30.58 10.25 -4.40
CA ALA A 272 -31.40 11.28 -5.01
C ALA A 272 -30.89 12.72 -4.77
N VAL A 273 -29.58 12.88 -4.58
CA VAL A 273 -28.90 14.19 -4.53
C VAL A 273 -28.66 14.66 -5.95
N ALA A 274 -29.16 15.85 -6.28
CA ALA A 274 -28.91 16.47 -7.57
C ALA A 274 -27.40 16.72 -7.76
N TRP A 275 -26.81 16.06 -8.75
CA TRP A 275 -25.40 16.26 -9.10
C TRP A 275 -25.19 17.69 -9.61
N ASN A 276 -24.22 18.42 -9.05
CA ASN A 276 -23.87 19.76 -9.51
C ASN A 276 -22.92 19.66 -10.71
N PRO A 277 -23.32 20.07 -11.93
CA PRO A 277 -22.45 20.00 -13.12
C PRO A 277 -21.16 20.84 -13.01
N ALA A 278 -21.11 21.79 -12.08
CA ALA A 278 -19.90 22.53 -11.80
C ALA A 278 -18.77 21.63 -11.26
N TRP A 279 -19.11 20.56 -10.52
CA TRP A 279 -18.11 19.60 -10.01
C TRP A 279 -17.40 18.87 -11.14
N ASP A 280 -18.12 18.41 -12.17
CA ASP A 280 -17.52 17.78 -13.35
C ASP A 280 -16.56 18.75 -14.06
N THR A 281 -16.97 20.02 -14.17
CA THR A 281 -16.15 21.07 -14.77
C THR A 281 -14.87 21.29 -13.97
N THR A 282 -14.97 21.43 -12.63
CA THR A 282 -13.80 21.61 -11.75
C THR A 282 -12.88 20.40 -11.78
N PHE A 283 -13.39 19.17 -11.73
CA PHE A 283 -12.57 17.96 -11.85
C PHE A 283 -11.83 17.90 -13.19
N ALA A 284 -12.51 18.23 -14.30
CA ALA A 284 -11.89 18.27 -15.62
C ALA A 284 -10.78 19.34 -15.70
N GLU A 285 -11.01 20.53 -15.14
CA GLU A 285 -10.01 21.60 -15.07
C GLU A 285 -8.78 21.19 -14.24
N ILE A 286 -8.98 20.61 -13.06
CA ILE A 286 -7.87 20.15 -12.20
C ILE A 286 -7.07 19.06 -12.92
N ALA A 287 -7.74 18.08 -13.53
CA ALA A 287 -7.08 17.00 -14.28
C ALA A 287 -6.28 17.53 -15.47
N ALA A 288 -6.82 18.49 -16.23
CA ALA A 288 -6.11 19.14 -17.32
C ALA A 288 -4.86 19.91 -16.84
N ASN A 289 -4.95 20.59 -15.69
CA ASN A 289 -3.84 21.30 -15.08
C ASN A 289 -2.73 20.35 -14.61
N ILE A 290 -3.09 19.24 -13.95
CA ILE A 290 -2.12 18.21 -13.54
C ILE A 290 -1.37 17.67 -14.75
N LYS A 291 -2.10 17.31 -15.82
CA LYS A 291 -1.51 16.84 -17.08
C LYS A 291 -0.56 17.86 -17.70
N SER A 292 -0.92 19.15 -17.66
CA SER A 292 -0.06 20.24 -18.12
C SER A 292 1.24 20.35 -17.31
N VAL A 293 1.16 20.29 -15.98
CA VAL A 293 2.34 20.35 -15.10
C VAL A 293 3.25 19.14 -15.32
N ASP A 294 2.69 17.94 -15.49
CA ASP A 294 3.48 16.74 -15.80
C ASP A 294 4.21 16.85 -17.14
N ALA A 295 3.56 17.44 -18.16
CA ALA A 295 4.18 17.71 -19.45
C ALA A 295 5.33 18.72 -19.31
N GLN A 296 5.17 19.77 -18.49
CA GLN A 296 6.21 20.76 -18.22
C GLN A 296 7.42 20.14 -17.50
N ILE A 297 7.20 19.34 -16.44
CA ILE A 297 8.28 18.63 -15.74
C ILE A 297 9.04 17.71 -16.70
N SER A 298 8.31 16.99 -17.56
CA SER A 298 8.91 16.09 -18.55
C SER A 298 9.73 16.84 -19.59
N ALA A 299 9.20 17.95 -20.10
CA ALA A 299 9.89 18.82 -21.06
C ALA A 299 11.17 19.42 -20.44
N LEU A 300 11.09 19.96 -19.22
CA LEU A 300 12.21 20.54 -18.49
C LEU A 300 13.34 19.52 -18.27
N ASN A 301 12.99 18.30 -17.83
CA ASN A 301 13.98 17.23 -17.65
C ASN A 301 14.64 16.83 -18.98
N LYS A 302 13.83 16.65 -20.05
CA LYS A 302 14.31 16.14 -21.33
C LYS A 302 15.13 17.16 -22.11
N ASN A 303 14.65 18.41 -22.17
CA ASN A 303 15.16 19.41 -23.09
C ASN A 303 16.22 20.32 -22.46
N GLU A 304 16.18 20.51 -21.13
CA GLU A 304 17.05 21.48 -20.46
C GLU A 304 18.01 20.80 -19.49
N ILE A 305 17.51 20.02 -18.52
CA ILE A 305 18.36 19.40 -17.49
C ILE A 305 19.28 18.32 -18.10
N THR A 306 18.72 17.32 -18.78
CA THR A 306 19.48 16.15 -19.27
C THR A 306 20.64 16.55 -20.20
N PRO A 307 20.47 17.46 -21.18
CA PRO A 307 21.56 17.89 -22.04
C PRO A 307 22.71 18.57 -21.27
N LEU A 308 22.40 19.43 -20.29
CA LEU A 308 23.40 20.12 -19.47
C LEU A 308 24.17 19.14 -18.59
N GLU A 309 23.49 18.17 -17.98
CA GLU A 309 24.14 17.10 -17.20
C GLU A 309 25.06 16.25 -18.06
N LYS A 310 24.62 15.90 -19.28
CA LYS A 310 25.43 15.16 -20.25
C LYS A 310 26.66 15.96 -20.65
N ALA A 311 26.52 17.25 -20.93
CA ALA A 311 27.64 18.13 -21.27
C ALA A 311 28.66 18.24 -20.13
N ASN A 312 28.20 18.48 -18.89
CA ASN A 312 29.09 18.54 -17.72
C ASN A 312 29.76 17.19 -17.41
N THR A 313 29.05 16.09 -17.65
CA THR A 313 29.64 14.75 -17.53
C THR A 313 30.70 14.50 -18.60
N ALA A 314 30.48 14.95 -19.84
CA ALA A 314 31.48 14.84 -20.90
C ALA A 314 32.76 15.63 -20.58
N VAL A 315 32.64 16.87 -20.09
CA VAL A 315 33.79 17.68 -19.65
C VAL A 315 34.58 16.96 -18.56
N ARG A 316 33.90 16.48 -17.50
CA ARG A 316 34.55 15.73 -16.43
C ARG A 316 35.27 14.49 -16.94
N ASN A 317 34.62 13.68 -17.76
CA ASN A 317 35.20 12.44 -18.29
C ASN A 317 36.37 12.68 -19.25
N ALA A 318 36.41 13.82 -19.94
CA ALA A 318 37.52 14.21 -20.79
C ALA A 318 38.70 14.77 -20.00
N TYR A 319 38.50 15.19 -18.75
CA TYR A 319 39.56 15.81 -17.94
C TYR A 319 40.59 14.77 -17.47
N PRO A 320 41.91 14.99 -17.70
CA PRO A 320 42.95 14.08 -17.23
C PRO A 320 42.87 13.82 -15.72
N GLY A 321 42.96 12.56 -15.31
CA GLY A 321 42.91 12.17 -13.89
C GLY A 321 41.52 12.07 -13.28
N HIS A 322 40.44 12.46 -14.00
CA HIS A 322 39.08 12.39 -13.46
C HIS A 322 38.63 10.96 -13.17
N LYS A 323 38.90 10.03 -14.09
CA LYS A 323 38.52 8.62 -13.90
C LYS A 323 39.23 8.03 -12.68
N GLU A 324 40.52 8.27 -12.55
CA GLU A 324 41.35 7.78 -11.44
C GLU A 324 40.89 8.36 -10.10
N ALA A 325 40.62 9.67 -10.05
CA ALA A 325 40.12 10.34 -8.85
C ALA A 325 38.71 9.85 -8.46
N LEU A 326 37.85 9.61 -9.44
CA LEU A 326 36.50 9.08 -9.22
C LEU A 326 36.55 7.62 -8.74
N ASP A 327 37.37 6.78 -9.35
CA ASP A 327 37.57 5.39 -8.94
C ASP A 327 38.10 5.32 -7.50
N LEU A 328 39.07 6.17 -7.15
CA LEU A 328 39.61 6.26 -5.80
C LEU A 328 38.56 6.72 -4.77
N LYS A 329 37.74 7.72 -5.13
CA LYS A 329 36.62 8.18 -4.30
C LYS A 329 35.58 7.08 -4.09
N ASN A 330 35.23 6.34 -5.14
CA ASN A 330 34.28 5.23 -5.07
C ASN A 330 34.83 4.07 -4.23
N ALA A 331 36.12 3.75 -4.38
CA ALA A 331 36.80 2.75 -3.56
C ALA A 331 36.79 3.14 -2.06
N LYS A 332 37.06 4.41 -1.73
CA LYS A 332 36.96 4.91 -0.36
C LYS A 332 35.54 4.79 0.21
N SER A 333 34.53 5.20 -0.55
CA SER A 333 33.13 5.08 -0.14
C SER A 333 32.73 3.62 0.12
N THR A 334 33.14 2.72 -0.77
CA THR A 334 32.92 1.27 -0.62
C THR A 334 33.61 0.75 0.64
N LEU A 335 34.89 1.10 0.84
CA LEU A 335 35.65 0.71 2.02
C LEU A 335 34.98 1.16 3.32
N ASP A 336 34.57 2.43 3.41
CA ASP A 336 33.93 2.96 4.62
C ASP A 336 32.63 2.23 4.95
N ASN A 337 31.80 1.97 3.92
CA ASN A 337 30.55 1.25 4.08
C ASN A 337 30.80 -0.22 4.47
N THR A 338 31.75 -0.90 3.83
CA THR A 338 32.11 -2.30 4.13
C THR A 338 32.72 -2.45 5.51
N VAL A 339 33.57 -1.51 5.96
CA VAL A 339 34.12 -1.51 7.33
C VAL A 339 33.00 -1.32 8.36
N LYS A 340 32.10 -0.36 8.13
CA LYS A 340 30.95 -0.14 9.02
C LYS A 340 30.04 -1.36 9.09
N ASP A 341 29.78 -2.00 7.96
CA ASP A 341 28.99 -3.23 7.89
C ASP A 341 29.70 -4.38 8.63
N THR A 342 31.01 -4.56 8.43
CA THR A 342 31.82 -5.56 9.15
C THR A 342 31.77 -5.36 10.66
N GLN A 343 31.90 -4.13 11.15
CA GLN A 343 31.77 -3.81 12.57
C GLN A 343 30.38 -4.17 13.12
N LYS A 344 29.34 -3.93 12.31
CA LYS A 344 27.97 -4.33 12.66
C LYS A 344 27.83 -5.85 12.75
N GLN A 345 28.32 -6.58 11.75
CA GLN A 345 28.30 -8.06 11.76
C GLN A 345 29.06 -8.61 12.96
N GLN A 346 30.24 -8.05 13.26
CA GLN A 346 31.05 -8.47 14.40
C GLN A 346 30.33 -8.24 15.74
N THR A 347 29.60 -7.14 15.86
CA THR A 347 28.80 -6.85 17.06
C THR A 347 27.71 -7.91 17.24
N VAL A 348 26.97 -8.24 16.18
CA VAL A 348 25.93 -9.28 16.22
C VAL A 348 26.54 -10.65 16.54
N LEU A 349 27.66 -11.00 15.88
CA LEU A 349 28.38 -12.25 16.12
C LEU A 349 28.82 -12.38 17.58
N ASN A 350 29.34 -11.31 18.19
CA ASN A 350 29.74 -11.31 19.60
C ASN A 350 28.53 -11.56 20.54
N VAL A 351 27.36 -10.99 20.23
CA VAL A 351 26.13 -11.22 21.01
C VAL A 351 25.67 -12.67 20.88
N LEU A 352 25.66 -13.22 19.66
CA LEU A 352 25.28 -14.61 19.42
C LEU A 352 26.26 -15.57 20.09
N GLN A 353 27.57 -15.31 20.01
CA GLN A 353 28.59 -16.12 20.67
C GLN A 353 28.44 -16.06 22.19
N PHE A 354 28.16 -14.88 22.77
CA PHE A 354 27.89 -14.75 24.20
C PHE A 354 26.65 -15.55 24.63
N LYS A 355 25.57 -15.53 23.83
CA LYS A 355 24.37 -16.35 24.08
C LYS A 355 24.69 -17.85 24.03
N LEU A 356 25.45 -18.28 23.03
CA LEU A 356 25.90 -19.66 22.89
C LEU A 356 26.75 -20.10 24.08
N ASP A 357 27.69 -19.27 24.51
CA ASP A 357 28.56 -19.54 25.65
C ASP A 357 27.75 -19.63 26.96
N LYS A 358 26.79 -18.72 27.16
CA LYS A 358 25.85 -18.75 28.29
C LYS A 358 25.02 -20.03 28.28
N TRP A 359 24.47 -20.43 27.13
CA TRP A 359 23.69 -21.66 26.99
C TRP A 359 24.51 -22.91 27.28
N ASN A 360 25.73 -22.99 26.74
CA ASN A 360 26.64 -24.12 26.95
C ASN A 360 27.13 -24.21 28.41
N ALA A 361 27.11 -23.10 29.16
CA ALA A 361 27.43 -23.08 30.57
C ALA A 361 26.26 -23.52 31.48
N MET A 362 25.03 -23.57 30.97
CA MET A 362 23.87 -24.04 31.73
C MET A 362 23.91 -25.56 31.92
N THR A 363 23.46 -26.02 33.08
CA THR A 363 23.19 -27.43 33.32
C THR A 363 21.98 -27.89 32.48
N PRO A 364 21.83 -29.19 32.20
CA PRO A 364 20.66 -29.71 31.48
C PRO A 364 19.32 -29.31 32.09
N ASN A 365 19.24 -29.20 33.42
CA ASN A 365 18.01 -28.80 34.11
C ASN A 365 17.74 -27.29 33.97
N GLU A 366 18.78 -26.45 33.92
CA GLU A 366 18.62 -25.02 33.64
C GLU A 366 18.19 -24.79 32.19
N GLN A 367 18.77 -25.51 31.23
CA GLN A 367 18.35 -25.45 29.82
C GLN A 367 16.89 -25.87 29.63
N ALA A 368 16.47 -26.95 30.31
CA ALA A 368 15.10 -27.46 30.23
C ALA A 368 14.06 -26.46 30.80
N ASN A 369 14.48 -25.55 31.69
CA ASN A 369 13.64 -24.57 32.34
C ASN A 369 13.94 -23.13 31.88
N ALA A 370 14.75 -22.94 30.84
CA ALA A 370 15.09 -21.62 30.32
C ALA A 370 13.83 -20.93 29.77
N ALA A 371 13.74 -19.61 29.98
CA ALA A 371 12.69 -18.82 29.34
C ALA A 371 12.83 -18.92 27.81
N PRO A 372 11.73 -18.86 27.03
CA PRO A 372 11.77 -19.01 25.57
C PRO A 372 12.82 -18.13 24.87
N GLU A 373 13.05 -16.91 25.37
CA GLU A 373 14.05 -15.96 24.87
C GLU A 373 15.51 -16.32 25.19
N ASP A 374 15.73 -17.20 26.17
CA ASP A 374 17.04 -17.72 26.58
C ASP A 374 17.35 -19.08 25.91
N VAL A 375 16.40 -19.67 25.18
CA VAL A 375 16.60 -20.94 24.48
C VAL A 375 17.52 -20.74 23.28
N TRP A 376 18.67 -21.43 23.28
CA TRP A 376 19.53 -21.51 22.11
C TRP A 376 18.86 -22.34 21.02
N THR A 377 18.69 -21.76 19.84
CA THR A 377 18.00 -22.41 18.73
C THR A 377 18.96 -22.83 17.62
N ARG A 378 18.53 -23.78 16.78
CA ARG A 378 19.22 -24.09 15.52
C ARG A 378 19.32 -22.84 14.61
N LYS A 379 18.37 -21.91 14.73
CA LYS A 379 18.40 -20.62 14.03
C LYS A 379 19.60 -19.78 14.48
N ASP A 380 19.82 -19.63 15.79
CA ASP A 380 20.97 -18.86 16.30
C ASP A 380 22.33 -19.43 15.82
N ALA A 381 22.43 -20.76 15.66
CA ALA A 381 23.63 -21.40 15.12
C ALA A 381 23.85 -21.11 13.62
N LEU A 382 22.78 -21.16 12.82
CA LEU A 382 22.83 -20.76 11.41
C LEU A 382 23.20 -19.28 11.27
N ASP A 383 22.72 -18.43 12.18
CA ASP A 383 23.02 -17.00 12.19
C ASP A 383 24.50 -16.74 12.47
N ILE A 384 25.13 -17.49 13.39
CA ILE A 384 26.58 -17.38 13.63
C ILE A 384 27.37 -17.65 12.34
N ASP A 385 27.04 -18.71 11.61
CA ASP A 385 27.77 -19.09 10.40
C ASP A 385 27.54 -18.10 9.26
N ASP A 386 26.31 -17.60 9.07
CA ASP A 386 26.01 -16.50 8.14
C ASP A 386 26.86 -15.26 8.45
N LYS A 387 26.91 -14.85 9.72
CA LYS A 387 27.68 -13.67 10.13
C LYS A 387 29.17 -13.84 9.88
N LYS A 388 29.73 -15.02 10.14
CA LYS A 388 31.13 -15.32 9.80
C LYS A 388 31.39 -15.25 8.30
N GLN A 389 30.50 -15.81 7.47
CA GLN A 389 30.64 -15.77 6.02
C GLN A 389 30.58 -14.33 5.49
N LYS A 390 29.66 -13.50 5.99
CA LYS A 390 29.56 -12.07 5.63
C LYS A 390 30.80 -11.28 6.05
N ILE A 391 31.32 -11.50 7.26
CA ILE A 391 32.56 -10.88 7.72
C ILE A 391 33.71 -11.26 6.79
N GLN A 392 33.84 -12.53 6.42
CA GLN A 392 34.88 -12.99 5.49
C GLN A 392 34.72 -12.36 4.10
N ALA A 393 33.50 -12.30 3.56
CA ALA A 393 33.23 -11.66 2.28
C ALA A 393 33.60 -10.17 2.30
N ASN A 394 33.22 -9.46 3.36
CA ASN A 394 33.59 -8.06 3.56
C ASN A 394 35.11 -7.88 3.71
N GLN A 395 35.79 -8.78 4.42
CA GLN A 395 37.24 -8.75 4.55
C GLN A 395 37.92 -8.92 3.19
N ASN A 396 37.43 -9.82 2.33
CA ASN A 396 37.96 -9.98 0.97
C ASN A 396 37.82 -8.69 0.13
N ILE A 397 36.72 -7.96 0.29
CA ILE A 397 36.50 -6.65 -0.38
C ILE A 397 37.50 -5.62 0.15
N ILE A 398 37.64 -5.52 1.49
CA ILE A 398 38.57 -4.61 2.16
C ILE A 398 40.01 -4.89 1.69
N ASP A 399 40.42 -6.14 1.68
CA ASP A 399 41.75 -6.58 1.26
C ASP A 399 41.99 -6.26 -0.22
N GLY A 400 40.98 -6.50 -1.08
CA GLY A 400 41.05 -6.14 -2.50
C GLY A 400 41.23 -4.63 -2.73
N ILE A 401 40.57 -3.78 -1.95
CA ILE A 401 40.73 -2.32 -2.02
C ILE A 401 42.13 -1.91 -1.51
N ASN A 402 42.56 -2.45 -0.37
CA ASN A 402 43.86 -2.13 0.24
C ASN A 402 45.05 -2.66 -0.58
N ALA A 403 44.87 -3.72 -1.36
CA ALA A 403 45.88 -4.20 -2.30
C ALA A 403 46.04 -3.25 -3.50
N LYS A 404 44.98 -2.52 -3.88
CA LYS A 404 44.98 -1.60 -5.02
C LYS A 404 45.37 -0.17 -4.65
N TYR A 405 45.04 0.28 -3.44
CA TYR A 405 45.24 1.66 -2.99
C TYR A 405 45.87 1.72 -1.60
N THR A 406 46.78 2.66 -1.41
CA THR A 406 47.39 2.91 -0.11
C THR A 406 46.41 3.60 0.85
N PRO A 407 46.55 3.41 2.18
CA PRO A 407 45.74 4.12 3.17
C PRO A 407 45.80 5.65 3.02
N ALA A 408 46.95 6.20 2.60
CA ALA A 408 47.14 7.63 2.39
C ALA A 408 46.33 8.15 1.18
N GLU A 409 46.26 7.39 0.08
CA GLU A 409 45.43 7.73 -1.08
C GLU A 409 43.95 7.70 -0.72
N LEU A 410 43.50 6.64 -0.04
CA LEU A 410 42.11 6.48 0.40
C LEU A 410 41.68 7.60 1.37
N THR A 411 42.55 7.99 2.29
CA THR A 411 42.31 9.11 3.21
C THR A 411 42.14 10.43 2.47
N ASN A 412 42.90 10.63 1.39
CA ASN A 412 42.88 11.85 0.59
C ASN A 412 41.91 11.81 -0.61
N ALA A 413 41.21 10.70 -0.85
CA ALA A 413 40.37 10.48 -2.03
C ALA A 413 39.37 11.62 -2.30
N ASN A 414 38.59 11.99 -1.28
CA ASN A 414 37.62 13.10 -1.39
C ASN A 414 38.29 14.45 -1.64
N LYS A 415 39.45 14.69 -1.01
CA LYS A 415 40.22 15.93 -1.20
C LYS A 415 40.77 16.01 -2.62
N ALA A 416 41.34 14.93 -3.14
CA ALA A 416 41.89 14.85 -4.49
C ALA A 416 40.77 15.04 -5.54
N TYR A 417 39.64 14.35 -5.39
CA TYR A 417 38.49 14.53 -6.29
C TYR A 417 37.96 15.97 -6.26
N ASN A 418 37.79 16.57 -5.08
CA ASN A 418 37.31 17.95 -4.98
C ASN A 418 38.31 18.98 -5.53
N ALA A 419 39.61 18.75 -5.35
CA ALA A 419 40.65 19.57 -5.97
C ALA A 419 40.55 19.53 -7.50
N LEU A 420 40.43 18.32 -8.08
CA LEU A 420 40.25 18.15 -9.51
C LEU A 420 38.97 18.81 -10.05
N ILE A 421 37.85 18.71 -9.33
CA ILE A 421 36.62 19.41 -9.72
C ILE A 421 36.82 20.93 -9.70
N ASN A 422 37.58 21.47 -8.74
CA ASN A 422 37.89 22.90 -8.71
C ASN A 422 38.82 23.31 -9.85
N GLU A 423 39.77 22.46 -10.25
CA GLU A 423 40.61 22.67 -11.44
C GLU A 423 39.75 22.70 -12.71
N ILE A 424 38.83 21.74 -12.89
CA ILE A 424 37.86 21.73 -13.99
C ILE A 424 37.03 23.02 -14.00
N ARG A 425 36.54 23.47 -12.85
CA ARG A 425 35.77 24.72 -12.76
C ARG A 425 36.59 25.96 -13.12
N ALA A 426 37.89 25.97 -12.80
CA ALA A 426 38.79 27.07 -13.12
C ALA A 426 39.14 27.08 -14.61
N GLU A 427 39.29 25.91 -15.22
CA GLU A 427 39.71 25.75 -16.63
C GLU A 427 38.54 25.85 -17.63
N PHE A 428 37.33 25.44 -17.23
CA PHE A 428 36.12 25.45 -18.07
C PHE A 428 35.02 26.34 -17.44
N PRO A 429 35.04 27.67 -17.64
CA PRO A 429 34.01 28.57 -17.12
C PRO A 429 32.58 28.15 -17.51
N GLU A 430 32.40 27.62 -18.73
CA GLU A 430 31.12 27.12 -19.21
C GLU A 430 30.59 25.92 -18.41
N TYR A 431 31.47 25.16 -17.74
CA TYR A 431 31.05 24.11 -16.81
C TYR A 431 30.36 24.72 -15.58
N VAL A 432 30.90 25.81 -15.05
CA VAL A 432 30.34 26.55 -13.89
C VAL A 432 29.02 27.22 -14.25
N GLU A 433 28.93 27.80 -15.45
CA GLU A 433 27.68 28.38 -15.97
C GLU A 433 26.58 27.31 -16.03
N ARG A 434 26.86 26.15 -16.61
CA ARG A 434 25.91 25.03 -16.67
C ARG A 434 25.56 24.47 -15.29
N GLU A 435 26.50 24.40 -14.34
CA GLU A 435 26.18 24.02 -12.95
C GLU A 435 25.23 25.01 -12.28
N THR A 436 25.39 26.31 -12.58
CA THR A 436 24.52 27.36 -12.05
C THR A 436 23.13 27.29 -12.67
N GLU A 437 23.06 27.08 -13.98
CA GLU A 437 21.81 26.88 -14.71
C GLU A 437 21.06 25.63 -14.21
N LEU A 438 21.76 24.49 -14.08
CA LEU A 438 21.19 23.25 -13.54
C LEU A 438 20.56 23.45 -12.14
N LYS A 439 21.21 24.21 -11.26
CA LYS A 439 20.64 24.53 -9.94
C LYS A 439 19.32 25.29 -10.06
N SER A 440 19.25 26.27 -10.96
CA SER A 440 18.02 27.03 -11.23
C SER A 440 16.91 26.13 -11.79
N LEU A 441 17.22 25.29 -12.78
CA LEU A 441 16.26 24.35 -13.38
C LEU A 441 15.76 23.33 -12.36
N TYR A 442 16.61 22.90 -11.41
CA TYR A 442 16.18 22.01 -10.34
C TYR A 442 15.22 22.67 -9.35
N VAL A 443 15.39 23.96 -9.06
CA VAL A 443 14.42 24.74 -8.28
C VAL A 443 13.08 24.79 -9.03
N GLN A 444 13.09 25.19 -10.30
CA GLN A 444 11.89 25.27 -11.13
C GLN A 444 11.14 23.92 -11.22
N ARG A 445 11.87 22.82 -11.38
CA ARG A 445 11.29 21.47 -11.40
C ARG A 445 10.60 21.14 -10.08
N ASN A 446 11.21 21.52 -8.95
CA ASN A 446 10.63 21.27 -7.64
C ASN A 446 9.38 22.13 -7.41
N GLU A 447 9.39 23.40 -7.84
CA GLU A 447 8.20 24.26 -7.81
C GLU A 447 7.03 23.68 -8.62
N LEU A 448 7.30 23.10 -9.79
CA LEU A 448 6.29 22.38 -10.58
C LEU A 448 5.75 21.14 -9.85
N LYS A 449 6.61 20.40 -9.14
CA LYS A 449 6.16 19.26 -8.32
C LYS A 449 5.25 19.73 -7.18
N ASP A 450 5.59 20.85 -6.55
CA ASP A 450 4.78 21.45 -5.49
C ASP A 450 3.42 21.92 -6.05
N GLN A 451 3.41 22.55 -7.23
CA GLN A 451 2.17 22.91 -7.91
C GLN A 451 1.29 21.69 -8.21
N LYS A 452 1.88 20.57 -8.66
CA LYS A 452 1.15 19.32 -8.85
C LYS A 452 0.57 18.78 -7.55
N ASN A 453 1.32 18.85 -6.46
CA ASN A 453 0.85 18.43 -5.14
C ASN A 453 -0.34 19.29 -4.67
N ASP A 454 -0.27 20.61 -4.88
CA ASP A 454 -1.37 21.54 -4.58
C ASP A 454 -2.64 21.21 -5.38
N LEU A 455 -2.52 20.91 -6.68
CA LEU A 455 -3.66 20.51 -7.52
C LEU A 455 -4.28 19.17 -7.07
N ASN A 456 -3.46 18.21 -6.64
CA ASN A 456 -3.95 16.96 -6.07
C ASN A 456 -4.68 17.21 -4.73
N ALA A 457 -4.16 18.11 -3.89
CA ALA A 457 -4.84 18.49 -2.65
C ALA A 457 -6.18 19.18 -2.94
N GLU A 458 -6.25 20.04 -3.95
CA GLU A 458 -7.50 20.69 -4.40
C GLU A 458 -8.54 19.65 -4.85
N LYS A 459 -8.13 18.67 -5.66
CA LYS A 459 -8.98 17.53 -6.06
C LYS A 459 -9.53 16.80 -4.83
N ASN A 460 -8.65 16.42 -3.91
CA ASN A 460 -9.02 15.66 -2.71
C ASN A 460 -9.98 16.44 -1.80
N ASN A 461 -9.79 17.75 -1.68
CA ASN A 461 -10.69 18.63 -0.91
C ASN A 461 -12.08 18.70 -1.54
N LEU A 462 -12.18 18.82 -2.87
CA LEU A 462 -13.46 18.81 -3.58
C LEU A 462 -14.18 17.46 -3.40
N GLU A 463 -13.45 16.35 -3.50
CA GLU A 463 -14.01 15.02 -3.22
C GLU A 463 -14.52 14.91 -1.78
N ALA A 464 -13.78 15.43 -0.80
CA ALA A 464 -14.17 15.44 0.60
C ALA A 464 -15.45 16.27 0.83
N GLU A 465 -15.57 17.44 0.20
CA GLU A 465 -16.76 18.29 0.27
C GLU A 465 -17.99 17.56 -0.28
N ILE A 466 -17.87 16.95 -1.46
CA ILE A 466 -18.97 16.17 -2.05
C ILE A 466 -19.35 14.99 -1.15
N ARG A 467 -18.36 14.26 -0.60
CA ARG A 467 -18.63 13.16 0.35
C ARG A 467 -19.35 13.64 1.60
N ALA A 468 -19.02 14.83 2.13
CA ALA A 468 -19.73 15.40 3.27
C ALA A 468 -21.20 15.72 2.95
N ILE A 469 -21.49 16.26 1.76
CA ILE A 469 -22.86 16.48 1.28
C ILE A 469 -23.63 15.16 1.21
N LEU A 470 -23.03 14.13 0.61
CA LEU A 470 -23.65 12.81 0.49
C LEU A 470 -23.87 12.14 1.86
N ALA A 471 -22.93 12.30 2.80
CA ALA A 471 -23.07 11.77 4.15
C ALA A 471 -24.22 12.44 4.92
N ASN A 472 -24.40 13.76 4.79
CA ASN A 472 -25.53 14.48 5.37
C ASN A 472 -26.86 14.00 4.80
N GLN A 473 -26.96 13.81 3.47
CA GLN A 473 -28.17 13.26 2.84
C GLN A 473 -28.51 11.87 3.39
N ARG A 474 -27.51 10.99 3.55
CA ARG A 474 -27.71 9.67 4.16
C ARG A 474 -28.28 9.79 5.57
N LYS A 475 -27.75 10.70 6.38
CA LYS A 475 -28.24 10.94 7.74
C LYS A 475 -29.71 11.38 7.73
N GLU A 476 -30.08 12.30 6.84
CA GLU A 476 -31.47 12.77 6.71
C GLU A 476 -32.43 11.65 6.27
N LEU A 477 -32.02 10.81 5.31
CA LEU A 477 -32.83 9.68 4.84
C LEU A 477 -33.06 8.64 5.95
N VAL A 478 -32.04 8.34 6.75
CA VAL A 478 -32.18 7.42 7.90
C VAL A 478 -33.11 8.00 8.97
N LEU A 479 -32.99 9.30 9.28
CA LEU A 479 -33.89 9.97 10.22
C LEU A 479 -35.33 10.00 9.73
N ALA A 480 -35.54 10.25 8.43
CA ALA A 480 -36.87 10.22 7.81
C ALA A 480 -37.50 8.81 7.89
N SER A 481 -36.75 7.76 7.54
CA SER A 481 -37.25 6.39 7.64
C SER A 481 -37.56 5.98 9.09
N ALA A 482 -36.74 6.40 10.06
CA ALA A 482 -37.01 6.11 11.47
C ALA A 482 -38.26 6.84 11.98
N ALA A 483 -38.54 8.05 11.46
CA ALA A 483 -39.77 8.78 11.77
C ALA A 483 -41.01 8.11 11.15
N GLU A 484 -40.92 7.65 9.90
CA GLU A 484 -41.99 6.91 9.22
C GLU A 484 -42.29 5.58 9.92
N GLU A 485 -41.27 4.84 10.37
CA GLU A 485 -41.44 3.60 11.14
C GLU A 485 -42.18 3.86 12.46
N LYS A 486 -41.80 4.91 13.21
CA LYS A 486 -42.51 5.31 14.43
C LYS A 486 -43.97 5.70 14.18
N GLU A 487 -44.26 6.38 13.07
CA GLU A 487 -45.63 6.73 12.68
C GLU A 487 -46.45 5.47 12.35
N GLN A 488 -45.85 4.48 11.68
CA GLN A 488 -46.49 3.19 11.39
C GLN A 488 -46.73 2.36 12.66
N GLU A 489 -45.80 2.33 13.61
CA GLU A 489 -46.00 1.68 14.91
C GLU A 489 -47.15 2.33 15.71
N ALA A 490 -47.22 3.66 15.70
CA ALA A 490 -48.32 4.39 16.33
C ALA A 490 -49.66 4.09 15.66
N ALA A 491 -49.69 4.01 14.33
CA ALA A 491 -50.91 3.72 13.56
C ALA A 491 -51.39 2.27 13.71
N THR A 492 -50.50 1.32 13.98
CA THR A 492 -50.83 -0.12 14.09
C THR A 492 -51.13 -0.59 15.52
N GLY A 493 -51.15 0.32 16.50
CA GLY A 493 -51.64 0.05 17.85
C GLY A 493 -50.60 -0.55 18.80
N GLY A 494 -49.31 -0.31 18.55
CA GLY A 494 -48.21 -0.74 19.41
C GLY A 494 -47.02 -1.26 18.61
N PRO A 495 -45.84 -1.41 19.24
CA PRO A 495 -44.67 -1.97 18.58
C PRO A 495 -45.05 -3.32 17.97
N ARG A 496 -44.72 -3.52 16.70
CA ARG A 496 -44.86 -4.82 16.05
C ARG A 496 -43.97 -5.79 16.81
N THR A 497 -44.55 -6.47 17.78
CA THR A 497 -43.92 -7.62 18.42
C THR A 497 -43.87 -8.71 17.35
N SER A 498 -42.79 -8.73 16.57
CA SER A 498 -42.40 -9.97 15.91
C SER A 498 -42.35 -11.00 17.02
N LYS A 499 -43.10 -12.08 16.90
CA LYS A 499 -43.13 -13.18 17.88
C LYS A 499 -41.78 -13.90 18.03
N ASP A 500 -40.70 -13.38 17.46
CA ASP A 500 -39.33 -13.81 17.70
C ASP A 500 -38.62 -12.90 18.72
N ASN A 501 -37.97 -13.54 19.68
CA ASN A 501 -37.36 -12.99 20.90
C ASN A 501 -36.17 -12.02 20.66
N GLY A 502 -36.36 -10.92 19.95
CA GLY A 502 -35.35 -9.88 19.74
C GLY A 502 -35.61 -8.64 20.60
N VAL A 503 -34.69 -8.35 21.52
CA VAL A 503 -34.69 -7.16 22.40
C VAL A 503 -34.90 -5.86 21.58
N PRO A 504 -35.77 -4.92 22.00
CA PRO A 504 -35.91 -3.61 21.35
C PRO A 504 -34.58 -2.84 21.43
N LYS A 505 -34.06 -2.39 20.29
CA LYS A 505 -32.88 -1.51 20.29
C LYS A 505 -33.28 -0.16 20.86
N THR A 506 -32.65 0.23 21.95
CA THR A 506 -32.86 1.53 22.61
C THR A 506 -32.39 2.68 21.72
N GLU A 507 -32.92 3.89 21.91
CA GLU A 507 -32.48 5.10 21.18
C GLU A 507 -30.96 5.33 21.27
N ALA A 508 -30.34 4.91 22.38
CA ALA A 508 -28.90 4.96 22.58
C ALA A 508 -28.13 4.01 21.63
N GLU A 509 -28.68 2.85 21.29
CA GLU A 509 -28.07 1.89 20.35
C GLU A 509 -28.20 2.34 18.90
N LEU A 510 -29.28 3.06 18.57
CA LEU A 510 -29.45 3.73 17.28
C LEU A 510 -28.45 4.89 17.10
N LYS A 511 -28.26 5.73 18.12
CA LYS A 511 -27.25 6.81 18.11
C LYS A 511 -25.82 6.26 18.03
N LYS A 512 -25.55 5.15 18.71
CA LYS A 512 -24.27 4.42 18.63
C LYS A 512 -24.05 3.79 17.24
N ALA A 513 -25.09 3.23 16.62
CA ALA A 513 -25.02 2.69 15.26
C ALA A 513 -24.84 3.79 14.19
N LEU A 514 -25.27 5.02 14.49
CA LEU A 514 -25.11 6.21 13.64
C LEU A 514 -23.78 6.95 13.85
N GLY A 515 -22.91 6.46 14.74
CA GLY A 515 -21.59 7.05 14.97
C GLY A 515 -21.61 8.42 15.67
N GLU A 516 -22.67 8.74 16.42
CA GLU A 516 -22.69 9.96 17.23
C GLU A 516 -21.83 9.78 18.50
N GLU A 517 -20.51 9.90 18.35
CA GLU A 517 -19.67 10.42 19.44
C GLU A 517 -19.80 11.95 19.40
N THR A 518 -20.14 12.55 20.54
CA THR A 518 -20.36 14.00 20.67
C THR A 518 -19.03 14.75 20.59
N GLU A 519 -18.47 14.88 19.40
CA GLU A 519 -17.51 15.92 19.09
C GLU A 519 -18.30 17.21 18.82
N THR A 520 -18.06 18.26 19.61
CA THR A 520 -18.69 19.56 19.42
C THR A 520 -18.23 20.16 18.10
N VAL A 521 -19.02 19.96 17.04
CA VAL A 521 -18.84 20.63 15.74
C VAL A 521 -19.06 22.14 15.94
N PRO A 522 -18.14 23.01 15.50
CA PRO A 522 -18.37 24.45 15.51
C PRO A 522 -19.59 24.80 14.67
N GLU A 523 -20.46 25.69 15.16
CA GLU A 523 -21.66 26.11 14.43
C GLU A 523 -21.31 26.60 13.00
N PRO A 524 -22.15 26.26 12.01
CA PRO A 524 -21.92 26.67 10.63
C PRO A 524 -22.09 28.19 10.51
N LEU A 525 -20.97 28.90 10.39
CA LEU A 525 -20.94 30.24 9.80
C LEU A 525 -21.46 30.12 8.36
N THR A 526 -22.72 30.49 8.14
CA THR A 526 -23.32 30.96 6.89
C THR A 526 -22.55 30.60 5.61
N MET A 527 -22.78 29.37 5.12
CA MET A 527 -22.13 28.82 3.91
C MET A 527 -22.37 29.60 2.60
N THR A 528 -23.28 30.56 2.57
CA THR A 528 -23.48 31.42 1.38
C THR A 528 -22.29 32.37 1.12
N GLY A 529 -21.41 32.60 2.11
CA GLY A 529 -20.25 33.49 1.98
C GLY A 529 -18.96 32.83 1.43
N LEU A 530 -18.81 31.51 1.56
CA LEU A 530 -17.54 30.82 1.26
C LEU A 530 -17.39 30.41 -0.21
N ALA A 531 -18.47 30.06 -0.91
CA ALA A 531 -18.43 29.74 -2.34
C ALA A 531 -18.03 30.97 -3.21
N LEU A 532 -18.42 32.18 -2.79
CA LEU A 532 -18.00 33.43 -3.45
C LEU A 532 -16.59 33.88 -3.01
N GLY A 533 -16.18 33.57 -1.77
CA GLY A 533 -14.87 33.92 -1.24
C GLY A 533 -13.70 33.12 -1.85
N ALA A 534 -13.88 31.81 -2.06
CA ALA A 534 -12.88 30.95 -2.68
C ALA A 534 -12.64 31.33 -4.16
N SER A 535 -13.74 31.56 -4.90
CA SER A 535 -13.70 32.05 -6.29
C SER A 535 -12.98 33.41 -6.42
N GLY A 536 -13.20 34.32 -5.45
CA GLY A 536 -12.56 35.63 -5.40
C GLY A 536 -11.06 35.59 -5.07
N MET A 537 -10.64 34.71 -4.15
CA MET A 537 -9.21 34.52 -3.82
C MET A 537 -8.43 33.84 -4.94
N ILE A 538 -9.05 32.93 -5.70
CA ILE A 538 -8.45 32.26 -6.86
C ILE A 538 -8.28 33.22 -8.04
N ALA A 539 -9.27 34.10 -8.30
CA ALA A 539 -9.13 35.18 -9.28
C ALA A 539 -8.02 36.19 -8.90
N ALA A 540 -7.85 36.46 -7.59
CA ALA A 540 -6.79 37.32 -7.09
C ALA A 540 -5.38 36.69 -7.20
N ARG A 541 -5.25 35.37 -6.99
CA ARG A 541 -4.00 34.62 -7.19
C ARG A 541 -3.62 34.49 -8.68
N ARG A 542 -4.58 34.18 -9.57
CA ARG A 542 -4.37 34.17 -11.04
C ARG A 542 -3.95 35.55 -11.57
N ARG A 543 -4.51 36.65 -11.03
CA ARG A 543 -4.10 38.02 -11.38
C ARG A 543 -2.69 38.40 -10.88
N ARG A 544 -2.16 37.73 -9.85
CA ARG A 544 -0.75 37.93 -9.42
C ARG A 544 0.22 37.13 -10.27
N ALA A 545 -0.13 35.90 -10.66
CA ALA A 545 0.70 35.10 -11.57
C ALA A 545 0.83 35.74 -12.96
N ASN A 546 -0.27 36.26 -13.53
CA ASN A 546 -0.24 36.95 -14.84
C ASN A 546 0.34 38.38 -14.80
N LYS A 547 0.73 38.90 -13.63
CA LYS A 547 1.44 40.20 -13.52
C LYS A 547 2.95 40.04 -13.44
N ASN A 548 3.43 38.81 -13.23
CA ASN A 548 4.85 38.49 -13.08
C ASN A 548 5.39 37.65 -14.26
N ALA A 549 4.54 37.36 -15.25
CA ALA A 549 4.89 36.97 -16.60
C ALA A 549 4.63 38.16 -17.52
#